data_AF-A0A1W0A9J0-F1
#
_entry.id   AF-A0A1W0A9J0-F1
#
_cell.length_a   1.000
_cell.length_b   1.000
_cell.length_c   1.000
_cell.angle_alpha   90.00
_cell.angle_beta   90.00
_cell.angle_gamma   90.00
#
_symmetry.space_group_name_H-M   'P 1'
#
loop_
_entity.id
_entity.type
_entity.pdbx_description
1 polymer ?
#
loop_
_entity_poly.entity_id
_entity_poly.type
_entity_poly.pdbx_seq_one_letter_code
_entity_poly.pdbx_strand_id
1 'polypeptide(L)'
;MGNKTSSQEELYEAVAFSLAPLDPLPIVDIRFCYMHPISIVIPTIVYTTHIDCVLRTQQGNAVFYWDGRNTKLMDHPSEPTVVTQMKRKTNANINTHEVFLESMYTPKHRIMRIRVDFPELYNPKVISTLETTDGERISIHVSGEWSHRKALLTMCRGEGQAHVVVARIRSVQNDKLFGEYVVDIVPGVDAAAIVIVCTAIDRMASVLRGLIY
;
A
#
# COMPACT_ATOMS: atom_id res chain seq x y z
N MET A 1 -14.28 -41.52 17.28
CA MET A 1 -13.29 -40.94 18.23
C MET A 1 -11.92 -41.06 17.57
N GLY A 2 -11.16 -40.02 17.26
CA GLY A 2 -11.31 -38.58 17.41
C GLY A 2 -10.42 -37.89 16.36
N ASN A 3 -10.76 -36.62 16.09
CA ASN A 3 -10.21 -35.72 15.09
C ASN A 3 -8.67 -35.64 15.09
N LYS A 4 -8.07 -35.72 13.90
CA LYS A 4 -6.72 -35.21 13.59
C LYS A 4 -6.84 -34.14 12.51
N THR A 5 -7.30 -32.96 12.90
CA THR A 5 -7.29 -31.75 12.05
C THR A 5 -7.28 -30.54 12.96
N SER A 6 -6.10 -30.14 13.47
CA SER A 6 -5.95 -28.81 14.09
C SER A 6 -4.49 -28.33 14.26
N SER A 7 -3.48 -28.88 13.58
CA SER A 7 -2.08 -28.49 13.87
C SER A 7 -1.31 -27.86 12.71
N GLN A 8 -1.94 -27.58 11.57
CA GLN A 8 -1.31 -26.86 10.46
C GLN A 8 -1.98 -25.52 10.11
N GLU A 9 -3.23 -25.31 10.49
CA GLU A 9 -3.91 -24.02 10.26
C GLU A 9 -3.55 -22.95 11.31
N GLU A 10 -3.06 -23.34 12.49
CA GLU A 10 -2.68 -22.41 13.58
C GLU A 10 -1.27 -21.81 13.43
N LEU A 11 -0.48 -22.24 12.43
CA LEU A 11 0.87 -21.70 12.19
C LEU A 11 0.91 -20.48 11.24
N TYR A 12 -0.26 -20.02 10.78
CA TYR A 12 -0.37 -18.82 9.94
C TYR A 12 -0.67 -17.53 10.71
N GLU A 13 -0.90 -17.62 12.02
CA GLU A 13 -0.93 -16.47 12.91
C GLU A 13 0.43 -16.23 13.54
N ALA A 14 0.82 -14.96 13.62
CA ALA A 14 2.03 -14.44 14.24
C ALA A 14 3.35 -14.61 13.45
N VAL A 15 3.61 -13.63 12.58
CA VAL A 15 4.75 -12.69 12.67
C VAL A 15 4.83 -11.97 11.32
N ALA A 16 4.76 -10.63 11.36
CA ALA A 16 5.16 -9.77 10.27
C ALA A 16 6.67 -10.00 10.06
N PHE A 17 7.06 -10.51 8.89
CA PHE A 17 8.45 -10.74 8.44
C PHE A 17 9.53 -10.73 9.53
N SER A 18 10.03 -11.90 9.92
CA SER A 18 11.28 -11.99 10.69
C SER A 18 12.50 -11.82 9.77
N LEU A 19 12.56 -10.68 9.08
CA LEU A 19 13.68 -10.29 8.20
C LEU A 19 14.54 -9.24 8.91
N ALA A 20 15.85 -9.26 8.66
CA ALA A 20 16.71 -8.16 9.05
C ALA A 20 16.18 -6.86 8.41
N PRO A 21 16.22 -5.71 9.12
CA PRO A 21 15.83 -4.44 8.55
C PRO A 21 16.60 -4.18 7.25
N LEU A 22 15.88 -3.76 6.21
CA LEU A 22 16.51 -3.22 5.02
C LEU A 22 17.10 -1.84 5.36
N ASP A 23 18.14 -1.43 4.64
CA ASP A 23 18.58 -0.05 4.70
C ASP A 23 17.40 0.87 4.36
N PRO A 24 17.11 1.89 5.19
CA PRO A 24 15.94 2.74 5.01
C PRO A 24 15.89 3.34 3.61
N LEU A 25 14.74 3.18 2.95
CA LEU A 25 14.48 3.77 1.64
C LEU A 25 13.30 4.75 1.74
N PRO A 26 13.54 5.99 2.18
CA PRO A 26 12.48 6.98 2.35
C PRO A 26 11.96 7.43 0.98
N ILE A 27 10.67 7.20 0.73
CA ILE A 27 9.98 7.63 -0.49
C ILE A 27 9.12 8.85 -0.19
N VAL A 28 8.38 8.78 0.92
CA VAL A 28 7.51 9.83 1.45
C VAL A 28 8.25 10.58 2.56
N ASP A 29 8.69 9.89 3.62
CA ASP A 29 9.42 10.48 4.74
C ASP A 29 10.15 9.38 5.51
N ILE A 30 11.38 9.67 5.95
CA ILE A 30 12.21 8.73 6.72
C ILE A 30 11.54 8.26 8.02
N ARG A 31 10.65 9.07 8.60
CA ARG A 31 9.88 8.72 9.81
C ARG A 31 8.92 7.55 9.59
N PHE A 32 8.58 7.23 8.33
CA PHE A 32 7.73 6.10 7.98
C PHE A 32 8.51 4.81 7.68
N CYS A 33 9.85 4.86 7.72
CA CYS A 33 10.73 3.69 7.63
C CYS A 33 10.94 3.09 9.03
N TYR A 34 10.03 2.24 9.47
CA TYR A 34 10.12 1.62 10.80
C TYR A 34 11.23 0.57 10.89
N MET A 35 11.99 0.56 11.99
CA MET A 35 13.06 -0.43 12.23
C MET A 35 12.53 -1.81 12.65
N HIS A 36 11.23 -1.92 12.90
CA HIS A 36 10.54 -3.17 13.17
C HIS A 36 9.41 -3.36 12.15
N PRO A 37 9.01 -4.62 11.86
CA PRO A 37 7.91 -4.87 10.96
C PRO A 37 6.63 -4.18 11.47
N ILE A 38 5.85 -3.62 10.56
CA ILE A 38 4.56 -2.97 10.89
C ILE A 38 3.44 -3.61 10.09
N SER A 39 2.33 -3.93 10.76
CA SER A 39 1.12 -4.48 10.14
C SER A 39 0.01 -3.45 10.21
N ILE A 40 -0.43 -2.93 9.06
CA ILE A 40 -1.44 -1.87 8.96
C ILE A 40 -2.72 -2.46 8.37
N VAL A 41 -3.86 -2.18 9.00
CA VAL A 41 -5.18 -2.57 8.50
C VAL A 41 -5.68 -1.52 7.51
N ILE A 42 -6.07 -1.96 6.32
CA ILE A 42 -6.63 -1.11 5.25
C ILE A 42 -8.13 -1.40 5.12
N PRO A 43 -9.00 -0.54 5.68
CA PRO A 43 -10.44 -0.72 5.61
C PRO A 43 -10.97 -0.40 4.21
N THR A 44 -12.07 -1.03 3.82
CA THR A 44 -12.62 -0.91 2.46
C THR A 44 -12.97 0.53 2.09
N ILE A 45 -13.36 1.34 3.08
CA ILE A 45 -13.78 2.73 2.90
C ILE A 45 -12.70 3.64 2.30
N VAL A 46 -11.41 3.30 2.46
CA VAL A 46 -10.26 4.04 1.91
C VAL A 46 -10.35 4.18 0.40
N TYR A 47 -10.82 3.12 -0.28
CA TYR A 47 -10.80 3.01 -1.74
C TYR A 47 -12.18 2.87 -2.37
N THR A 48 -13.27 2.81 -1.59
CA THR A 48 -14.64 2.75 -2.10
C THR A 48 -15.47 4.00 -1.82
N THR A 49 -15.02 4.90 -0.94
CA THR A 49 -15.82 6.05 -0.49
C THR A 49 -15.01 7.34 -0.44
N HIS A 50 -15.70 8.46 -0.21
CA HIS A 50 -15.12 9.77 0.10
C HIS A 50 -15.10 10.08 1.61
N ILE A 51 -15.20 9.05 2.45
CA ILE A 51 -15.28 9.18 3.90
C ILE A 51 -13.87 9.15 4.49
N ASP A 52 -13.63 10.03 5.45
CA ASP A 52 -12.37 10.09 6.17
C ASP A 52 -12.24 8.92 7.15
N CYS A 53 -11.02 8.41 7.33
CA CYS A 53 -10.78 7.31 8.27
C CYS A 53 -9.38 7.31 8.87
N VAL A 54 -9.20 6.51 9.90
CA VAL A 54 -7.91 6.31 10.58
C VAL A 54 -7.38 4.93 10.20
N LEU A 55 -6.18 4.89 9.66
CA LEU A 55 -5.45 3.63 9.42
C LEU A 55 -4.74 3.25 10.70
N ARG A 56 -4.98 2.01 11.15
CA ARG A 56 -4.48 1.51 12.42
C ARG A 56 -3.55 0.34 12.21
N THR A 57 -2.63 0.13 13.14
CA THR A 57 -1.91 -1.14 13.22
C THR A 57 -2.88 -2.28 13.53
N GLN A 58 -2.46 -3.52 13.31
CA GLN A 58 -3.22 -4.70 13.71
C GLN A 58 -3.54 -4.72 15.23
N GLN A 59 -2.73 -4.05 16.06
CA GLN A 59 -2.95 -3.89 17.50
C GLN A 59 -3.89 -2.70 17.85
N GLY A 60 -4.39 -1.97 16.86
CA GLY A 60 -5.35 -0.88 17.04
C GLY A 60 -4.75 0.53 17.19
N ASN A 61 -3.43 0.67 17.19
CA ASN A 61 -2.76 1.98 17.30
C ASN A 61 -2.94 2.79 16.01
N ALA A 62 -3.26 4.08 16.11
CA ALA A 62 -3.35 4.94 14.92
C ALA A 62 -1.96 5.14 14.29
N VAL A 63 -1.89 5.04 12.96
CA VAL A 63 -0.64 5.21 12.19
C VAL A 63 -0.77 6.36 11.20
N PHE A 64 -1.87 6.38 10.44
CA PHE A 64 -2.13 7.41 9.44
C PHE A 64 -3.59 7.84 9.46
N TYR A 65 -3.85 9.01 8.89
CA TYR A 65 -5.17 9.58 8.72
C TYR A 65 -5.44 9.77 7.23
N TRP A 66 -6.61 9.33 6.78
CA TRP A 66 -7.02 9.37 5.39
C TRP A 66 -8.15 10.38 5.21
N ASP A 67 -7.92 11.37 4.35
CA ASP A 67 -8.95 12.27 3.82
C ASP A 67 -9.49 11.66 2.52
N GLY A 68 -10.72 11.15 2.57
CA GLY A 68 -11.35 10.41 1.47
C GLY A 68 -11.79 11.32 0.33
N ARG A 69 -12.10 12.59 0.61
CA ARG A 69 -12.52 13.56 -0.42
C ARG A 69 -11.35 13.96 -1.29
N ASN A 70 -10.22 14.26 -0.67
CA ASN A 70 -9.04 14.74 -1.37
C ASN A 70 -8.04 13.64 -1.70
N THR A 71 -8.31 12.40 -1.26
CA THR A 71 -7.43 11.23 -1.46
C THR A 71 -6.03 11.51 -0.89
N LYS A 72 -5.98 11.96 0.37
CA LYS A 72 -4.74 12.35 1.07
C LYS A 72 -4.47 11.42 2.25
N LEU A 73 -3.23 10.99 2.37
CA LEU A 73 -2.69 10.33 3.55
C LEU A 73 -1.91 11.35 4.40
N MET A 74 -2.17 11.37 5.70
CA MET A 74 -1.61 12.34 6.66
C MET A 74 -1.05 11.60 7.88
N ASP A 75 0.00 12.14 8.48
CA ASP A 75 0.58 11.64 9.73
C ASP A 75 -0.20 12.09 10.98
N HIS A 76 -0.88 13.23 10.91
CA HIS A 76 -1.68 13.78 12.00
C HIS A 76 -3.00 14.38 11.46
N PRO A 77 -4.14 14.32 12.18
CA PRO A 77 -5.44 14.66 11.61
C PRO A 77 -5.69 16.16 11.50
N SER A 78 -5.21 16.96 12.46
CA SER A 78 -5.47 18.41 12.51
C SER A 78 -4.24 19.26 12.13
N GLU A 79 -3.05 18.71 12.34
CA GLU A 79 -1.77 19.41 12.16
C GLU A 79 -0.79 18.49 11.44
N PRO A 80 -1.09 18.08 10.19
CA PRO A 80 -0.23 17.15 9.47
C PRO A 80 1.13 17.79 9.20
N THR A 81 2.21 17.09 9.55
CA THR A 81 3.56 17.52 9.17
C THR A 81 3.94 16.96 7.80
N VAL A 82 3.31 15.86 7.39
CA VAL A 82 3.45 15.24 6.06
C VAL A 82 2.08 14.90 5.51
N VAL A 83 1.81 15.43 4.32
CA VAL A 83 0.61 15.19 3.54
C VAL A 83 1.02 14.59 2.21
N THR A 84 0.51 13.40 1.93
CA THR A 84 0.70 12.76 0.63
C THR A 84 -0.62 12.66 -0.10
N GLN A 85 -0.73 13.34 -1.23
CA GLN A 85 -1.95 13.39 -2.04
C GLN A 85 -1.82 12.55 -3.30
N MET A 86 -2.74 11.63 -3.51
CA MET A 86 -2.88 10.91 -4.78
C MET A 86 -3.91 11.60 -5.68
N LYS A 87 -3.53 11.90 -6.92
CA LYS A 87 -4.40 12.47 -7.95
C LYS A 87 -4.46 11.55 -9.16
N ARG A 88 -5.66 11.30 -9.66
CA ARG A 88 -5.88 10.60 -10.94
C ARG A 88 -5.98 11.63 -12.06
N LYS A 89 -5.27 11.42 -13.17
CA LYS A 89 -5.46 12.23 -14.39
C LYS A 89 -6.59 11.63 -15.22
N THR A 90 -7.77 12.25 -15.17
CA THR A 90 -8.97 11.82 -15.91
C THR A 90 -8.78 11.81 -17.44
N ASN A 91 -7.86 12.61 -17.98
CA ASN A 91 -7.79 12.87 -19.42
C ASN A 91 -6.64 12.17 -20.16
N ALA A 92 -5.76 11.42 -19.47
CA ALA A 92 -4.53 10.91 -20.08
C ALA A 92 -4.36 9.38 -20.00
N ASN A 93 -4.78 8.76 -18.90
CA ASN A 93 -4.86 7.29 -18.77
C ASN A 93 -5.56 6.96 -17.44
N ILE A 94 -6.67 6.23 -17.48
CA ILE A 94 -7.46 5.91 -16.28
C ILE A 94 -6.65 5.14 -15.23
N ASN A 95 -5.60 4.43 -15.67
CA ASN A 95 -4.74 3.55 -14.90
C ASN A 95 -3.58 4.27 -14.18
N THR A 96 -3.42 5.58 -14.35
CA THR A 96 -2.27 6.32 -13.83
C THR A 96 -2.65 7.29 -12.70
N HIS A 97 -1.92 7.20 -11.59
CA HIS A 97 -2.03 8.06 -10.42
C HIS A 97 -0.72 8.84 -10.24
N GLU A 98 -0.81 10.15 -10.08
CA GLU A 98 0.31 11.00 -9.66
C GLU A 98 0.20 11.24 -8.17
N VAL A 99 1.30 11.09 -7.44
CA VAL A 99 1.34 11.31 -6.01
C VAL A 99 2.25 12.48 -5.69
N PHE A 100 1.74 13.36 -4.85
CA PHE A 100 2.37 14.60 -4.44
C PHE A 100 2.63 14.59 -2.96
N LEU A 101 3.80 15.05 -2.55
CA LEU A 101 4.18 15.27 -1.16
C LEU A 101 4.16 16.75 -0.85
N GLU A 102 3.58 17.09 0.29
CA GLU A 102 3.65 18.39 0.92
C GLU A 102 4.02 18.17 2.39
N SER A 103 4.99 18.93 2.90
CA SER A 103 5.39 18.87 4.29
C SER A 103 5.46 20.27 4.88
N MET A 104 5.59 20.37 6.19
CA MET A 104 5.80 21.67 6.87
C MET A 104 7.00 22.45 6.28
N TYR A 105 8.00 21.74 5.76
CA TYR A 105 9.25 22.32 5.28
C TYR A 105 9.38 22.34 3.76
N THR A 106 8.50 21.64 3.04
CA THR A 106 8.65 21.45 1.59
C THR A 106 7.34 21.70 0.87
N PRO A 107 7.32 22.63 -0.10
CA PRO A 107 6.12 22.88 -0.89
C PRO A 107 5.75 21.63 -1.68
N LYS A 108 4.47 21.59 -2.08
CA LYS A 108 3.92 20.48 -2.84
C LYS A 108 4.72 20.17 -4.11
N HIS A 109 5.23 18.95 -4.21
CA HIS A 109 5.95 18.45 -5.37
C HIS A 109 5.57 16.99 -5.65
N ARG A 110 5.78 16.53 -6.89
CA ARG A 110 5.45 15.15 -7.29
C ARG A 110 6.58 14.21 -6.84
N ILE A 111 6.24 13.13 -6.15
CA ILE A 111 7.22 12.15 -5.63
C ILE A 111 7.14 10.76 -6.28
N MET A 112 5.99 10.39 -6.86
CA MET A 112 5.84 9.11 -7.55
C MET A 112 4.70 9.15 -8.57
N ARG A 113 4.75 8.23 -9.54
CA ARG A 113 3.69 7.97 -10.51
C ARG A 113 3.34 6.49 -10.50
N ILE A 114 2.18 6.15 -9.97
CA ILE A 114 1.73 4.76 -9.89
C ILE A 114 0.92 4.45 -11.15
N ARG A 115 1.37 3.49 -11.93
CA ARG A 115 0.60 2.91 -13.03
C ARG A 115 0.05 1.56 -12.57
N VAL A 116 -1.25 1.37 -12.72
CA VAL A 116 -1.94 0.14 -12.32
C VAL A 116 -2.59 -0.48 -13.55
N ASP A 117 -1.98 -1.53 -14.08
CA ASP A 117 -2.56 -2.27 -15.18
C ASP A 117 -3.20 -3.57 -14.65
N PHE A 118 -4.48 -3.78 -14.96
CA PHE A 118 -5.19 -5.04 -14.74
C PHE A 118 -5.36 -5.72 -16.11
N PRO A 119 -4.35 -6.46 -16.60
CA PRO A 119 -4.48 -7.20 -17.87
C PRO A 119 -5.58 -8.27 -17.77
N GLU A 120 -5.76 -8.81 -16.57
CA GLU A 120 -6.87 -9.69 -16.20
C GLU A 120 -7.56 -9.05 -14.98
N LEU A 121 -8.88 -8.87 -15.03
CA LEU A 121 -9.69 -8.24 -13.98
C LEU A 121 -9.44 -8.82 -12.57
N TYR A 122 -8.96 -10.07 -12.49
CA TYR A 122 -8.79 -10.82 -11.25
C TYR A 122 -7.32 -11.13 -10.89
N ASN A 123 -6.34 -10.81 -11.75
CA ASN A 123 -4.92 -11.20 -11.55
C ASN A 123 -3.94 -10.06 -11.96
N PRO A 124 -3.84 -8.98 -11.17
CA PRO A 124 -3.12 -7.79 -11.59
C PRO A 124 -1.60 -7.94 -11.52
N LYS A 125 -0.94 -7.85 -12.68
CA LYS A 125 0.47 -7.44 -12.77
C LYS A 125 0.56 -5.93 -12.57
N VAL A 126 0.65 -5.48 -11.33
CA VAL A 126 0.89 -4.07 -11.02
C VAL A 126 2.36 -3.77 -11.24
N ILE A 127 2.70 -2.87 -12.16
CA ILE A 127 4.04 -2.29 -12.29
C ILE A 127 3.91 -0.82 -11.89
N SER A 128 4.19 -0.52 -10.62
CA SER A 128 4.29 0.86 -10.16
C SER A 128 5.70 1.36 -10.43
N THR A 129 5.88 2.42 -11.23
CA THR A 129 7.19 3.04 -11.47
C THR A 129 7.30 4.35 -10.70
N LEU A 130 8.03 4.31 -9.60
CA LEU A 130 8.43 5.46 -8.82
C LEU A 130 9.63 6.13 -9.50
N GLU A 131 9.48 7.39 -9.86
CA GLU A 131 10.56 8.26 -10.35
C GLU A 131 10.80 9.30 -9.25
N THR A 132 11.90 9.17 -8.50
CA THR A 132 12.32 10.23 -7.58
C THR A 132 12.83 11.42 -8.40
N THR A 133 12.74 12.63 -7.85
CA THR A 133 13.25 13.86 -8.48
C THR A 133 14.76 13.81 -8.76
N ASP A 134 15.47 12.89 -8.12
CA ASP A 134 16.93 12.70 -8.25
C ASP A 134 17.29 11.68 -9.36
N GLY A 135 16.29 11.19 -10.11
CA GLY A 135 16.48 10.30 -11.26
C GLY A 135 16.48 8.81 -10.93
N GLU A 136 16.22 8.43 -9.67
CA GLU A 136 16.14 7.03 -9.28
C GLU A 136 14.79 6.42 -9.67
N ARG A 137 14.83 5.27 -10.33
CA ARG A 137 13.64 4.51 -10.73
C ARG A 137 13.45 3.32 -9.81
N ILE A 138 12.45 3.37 -8.96
CA ILE A 138 12.05 2.24 -8.12
C ILE A 138 10.78 1.64 -8.72
N SER A 139 10.74 0.34 -8.93
CA SER A 139 9.56 -0.37 -9.41
C SER A 139 8.97 -1.24 -8.31
N ILE A 140 7.66 -1.17 -8.07
CA ILE A 140 6.94 -2.07 -7.16
C ILE A 140 6.07 -2.99 -7.98
N HIS A 141 6.22 -4.30 -7.75
CA HIS A 141 5.53 -5.38 -8.43
C HIS A 141 4.68 -6.17 -7.45
N VAL A 142 3.44 -6.45 -7.83
CA VAL A 142 2.53 -7.29 -7.06
C VAL A 142 2.52 -8.71 -7.65
N SER A 143 2.71 -9.72 -6.81
CA SER A 143 2.56 -11.13 -7.17
C SER A 143 1.51 -11.82 -6.29
N GLY A 144 0.72 -12.72 -6.86
CA GLY A 144 -0.39 -13.39 -6.18
C GLY A 144 -1.76 -12.75 -6.44
N GLU A 145 -2.75 -13.13 -5.64
CA GLU A 145 -4.16 -12.80 -5.88
C GLU A 145 -4.59 -11.59 -5.04
N TRP A 146 -4.62 -10.43 -5.68
CA TRP A 146 -5.02 -9.18 -5.02
C TRP A 146 -6.49 -9.20 -4.55
N SER A 147 -7.38 -9.80 -5.34
CA SER A 147 -8.82 -9.89 -5.04
C SER A 147 -9.11 -10.69 -3.76
N HIS A 148 -8.37 -11.76 -3.51
CA HIS A 148 -8.46 -12.57 -2.29
C HIS A 148 -7.55 -12.08 -1.16
N ARG A 149 -6.85 -10.94 -1.34
CA ARG A 149 -5.90 -10.38 -0.37
C ARG A 149 -4.80 -11.39 0.00
N LYS A 150 -4.30 -12.12 -1.00
CA LYS A 150 -3.21 -13.11 -0.89
C LYS A 150 -2.11 -12.76 -1.88
N ALA A 151 -1.38 -11.70 -1.59
CA ALA A 151 -0.38 -11.13 -2.50
C ALA A 151 0.90 -10.72 -1.76
N LEU A 152 1.99 -10.60 -2.52
CA LEU A 152 3.26 -10.05 -2.09
C LEU A 152 3.59 -8.82 -2.93
N LEU A 153 4.16 -7.81 -2.29
CA LEU A 153 4.74 -6.66 -2.97
C LEU A 153 6.25 -6.84 -2.96
N THR A 154 6.85 -6.71 -4.14
CA THR A 154 8.29 -6.69 -4.32
C THR A 154 8.72 -5.37 -4.91
N MET A 155 9.95 -4.95 -4.62
CA MET A 155 10.52 -3.68 -5.03
C MET A 155 11.85 -3.92 -5.73
N CYS A 156 12.14 -3.17 -6.80
CA CYS A 156 13.38 -3.24 -7.56
C CYS A 156 13.86 -1.83 -7.93
N ARG A 157 15.11 -1.48 -7.65
CA ARG A 157 15.69 -0.15 -7.89
C ARG A 157 16.46 -0.14 -9.24
N GLY A 158 15.72 -0.10 -10.35
CA GLY A 158 16.28 0.02 -11.70
C GLY A 158 16.46 -1.31 -12.45
N GLU A 159 16.69 -1.21 -13.76
CA GLU A 159 16.84 -2.39 -14.63
C GLU A 159 18.07 -3.22 -14.23
N GLY A 160 17.88 -4.52 -13.99
CA GLY A 160 18.94 -5.46 -13.63
C GLY A 160 19.21 -5.63 -12.13
N GLN A 161 18.52 -4.89 -11.25
CA GLN A 161 18.61 -5.11 -9.80
C GLN A 161 17.68 -6.24 -9.32
N ALA A 162 18.04 -6.87 -8.20
CA ALA A 162 17.24 -7.93 -7.59
C ALA A 162 15.93 -7.36 -7.03
N HIS A 163 14.85 -8.14 -7.17
CA HIS A 163 13.58 -7.83 -6.53
C HIS A 163 13.64 -8.23 -5.05
N VAL A 164 13.29 -7.31 -4.17
CA VAL A 164 13.22 -7.53 -2.72
C VAL A 164 11.76 -7.51 -2.29
N VAL A 165 11.34 -8.45 -1.45
CA VAL A 165 9.99 -8.43 -0.86
C VAL A 165 9.91 -7.28 0.13
N VAL A 166 8.91 -6.42 -0.02
CA VAL A 166 8.70 -5.22 0.82
C VAL A 166 7.43 -5.27 1.65
N ALA A 167 6.43 -6.02 1.19
CA ALA A 167 5.21 -6.24 1.97
C ALA A 167 4.50 -7.54 1.61
N ARG A 168 3.65 -8.01 2.52
CA ARG A 168 2.70 -9.11 2.34
C ARG A 168 1.29 -8.60 2.60
N ILE A 169 0.37 -9.00 1.74
CA ILE A 169 -1.06 -8.72 1.85
C ILE A 169 -1.75 -9.97 2.39
N ARG A 170 -2.57 -9.80 3.44
CA ARG A 170 -3.40 -10.86 4.03
C ARG A 170 -4.83 -10.39 4.20
N SER A 171 -5.79 -11.25 3.89
CA SER A 171 -7.20 -10.95 4.18
C SER A 171 -7.45 -10.86 5.68
N VAL A 172 -8.33 -9.94 6.11
CA VAL A 172 -8.95 -9.98 7.44
C VAL A 172 -10.13 -10.97 7.45
N GLN A 173 -10.78 -11.17 6.30
CA GLN A 173 -11.95 -12.05 6.14
C GLN A 173 -11.74 -12.97 4.94
N ASN A 174 -11.51 -14.27 5.17
CA ASN A 174 -11.06 -15.21 4.14
C ASN A 174 -11.99 -15.32 2.91
N ASP A 175 -13.28 -15.05 3.07
CA ASP A 175 -14.29 -15.29 2.03
C ASP A 175 -14.74 -14.02 1.28
N LYS A 176 -14.23 -12.83 1.66
CA LYS A 176 -14.66 -11.56 1.07
C LYS A 176 -13.68 -11.04 0.03
N LEU A 177 -14.08 -11.13 -1.24
CA LEU A 177 -13.35 -10.51 -2.35
C LEU A 177 -13.23 -9.00 -2.17
N PHE A 178 -12.01 -8.48 -2.34
CA PHE A 178 -11.66 -7.08 -2.12
C PHE A 178 -12.14 -6.54 -0.76
N GLY A 179 -12.14 -7.41 0.25
CA GLY A 179 -12.42 -7.05 1.63
C GLY A 179 -11.30 -6.24 2.28
N GLU A 180 -11.50 -5.91 3.55
CA GLU A 180 -10.47 -5.36 4.41
C GLU A 180 -9.27 -6.32 4.50
N TYR A 181 -8.07 -5.75 4.58
CA TYR A 181 -6.83 -6.53 4.58
C TYR A 181 -5.78 -5.91 5.47
N VAL A 182 -4.79 -6.72 5.82
CA VAL A 182 -3.58 -6.31 6.51
C VAL A 182 -2.44 -6.22 5.49
N VAL A 183 -1.69 -5.13 5.56
CA VAL A 183 -0.40 -4.98 4.90
C VAL A 183 0.68 -5.17 5.95
N ASP A 184 1.38 -6.30 5.90
CA ASP A 184 2.59 -6.52 6.69
C ASP A 184 3.77 -5.93 5.92
N ILE A 185 4.45 -4.95 6.50
CA ILE A 185 5.54 -4.19 5.85
C ILE A 185 6.86 -4.58 6.52
N VAL A 186 7.85 -4.88 5.69
CA VAL A 186 9.21 -5.26 6.11
C VAL A 186 9.91 -4.05 6.76
N PRO A 187 10.72 -4.24 7.82
CA PRO A 187 11.44 -3.13 8.43
C PRO A 187 12.39 -2.43 7.46
N GLY A 188 12.49 -1.10 7.59
CA GLY A 188 13.24 -0.20 6.71
C GLY A 188 12.46 0.30 5.49
N VAL A 189 11.34 -0.33 5.15
CA VAL A 189 10.48 0.10 4.04
C VAL A 189 9.58 1.25 4.48
N ASP A 190 9.42 2.27 3.63
CA ASP A 190 8.49 3.37 3.84
C ASP A 190 7.04 2.89 3.83
N ALA A 191 6.41 2.87 5.02
CA ALA A 191 5.06 2.35 5.17
C ALA A 191 4.00 3.20 4.47
N ALA A 192 4.17 4.52 4.43
CA ALA A 192 3.23 5.42 3.77
C ALA A 192 3.20 5.17 2.26
N ALA A 193 4.38 5.01 1.65
CA ALA A 193 4.51 4.69 0.23
C ALA A 193 3.77 3.40 -0.13
N ILE A 194 3.97 2.33 0.67
CA ILE A 194 3.30 1.05 0.44
C ILE A 194 1.77 1.19 0.57
N VAL A 195 1.27 1.87 1.60
CA VAL A 195 -0.18 2.13 1.78
C VAL A 195 -0.78 2.85 0.57
N ILE A 196 -0.08 3.85 0.03
CA ILE A 196 -0.54 4.60 -1.15
C ILE A 196 -0.58 3.71 -2.39
N VAL A 197 0.42 2.84 -2.58
CA VAL A 197 0.43 1.87 -3.68
C VAL A 197 -0.75 0.92 -3.57
N CYS A 198 -0.98 0.33 -2.39
CA CYS A 198 -2.13 -0.54 -2.17
C CYS A 198 -3.46 0.19 -2.46
N THR A 199 -3.58 1.44 -2.02
CA THR A 199 -4.76 2.28 -2.26
C THR A 199 -4.97 2.57 -3.75
N ALA A 200 -3.90 2.86 -4.50
CA ALA A 200 -3.98 3.09 -5.95
C ALA A 200 -4.49 1.85 -6.69
N ILE A 201 -4.01 0.67 -6.29
CA ILE A 201 -4.44 -0.62 -6.87
C ILE A 201 -5.93 -0.84 -6.60
N ASP A 202 -6.36 -0.67 -5.35
CA ASP A 202 -7.76 -0.89 -4.98
C ASP A 202 -8.71 0.12 -5.60
N ARG A 203 -8.32 1.39 -5.72
CA ARG A 203 -9.14 2.39 -6.41
C ARG A 203 -9.33 2.02 -7.87
N MET A 204 -8.27 1.57 -8.55
CA MET A 204 -8.38 1.12 -9.93
C MET A 204 -9.27 -0.13 -10.05
N ALA A 205 -9.12 -1.10 -9.13
CA ALA A 205 -10.01 -2.26 -9.06
C ALA A 205 -11.48 -1.85 -8.82
N SER A 206 -11.73 -0.83 -8.01
CA SER A 206 -13.08 -0.30 -7.77
C SER A 206 -13.66 0.41 -9.00
N VAL A 207 -12.86 1.18 -9.73
CA VAL A 207 -13.27 1.80 -11.01
C VAL A 207 -13.63 0.73 -12.04
N LEU A 208 -12.78 -0.28 -12.23
CA LEU A 208 -13.02 -1.36 -13.21
C LEU A 208 -14.27 -2.20 -12.86
N ARG A 209 -14.61 -2.30 -11.58
CA ARG A 209 -15.83 -2.97 -11.10
C ARG A 209 -17.06 -2.05 -11.08
N GLY A 210 -16.92 -0.78 -11.47
CA GLY A 210 -18.03 0.19 -11.48
C GLY A 210 -18.51 0.62 -10.08
N LEU A 211 -17.68 0.47 -9.05
CA LEU A 211 -18.02 0.87 -7.68
C LEU A 211 -17.81 2.36 -7.43
N ILE A 212 -16.87 2.97 -8.15
CA ILE A 212 -16.56 4.39 -8.11
C ILE A 212 -16.30 4.90 -9.53
N TYR A 213 -16.55 6.19 -9.78
CA TYR A 213 -16.41 6.83 -11.09
C TYR A 213 -15.16 7.72 -11.13
#